data_AF-A0A930RG27-F1
#
_entry.id   AF-A0A930RG27-F1
#
_cell.length_a   1.000
_cell.length_b   1.000
_cell.length_c   1.000
_cell.angle_alpha   90.00
_cell.angle_beta   90.00
_cell.angle_gamma   90.00
#
_symmetry.space_group_name_H-M   'P 1'
#
loop_
_entity.id
_entity.type
_entity.pdbx_description
1 polymer ?
#
loop_
_entity_poly.entity_id
_entity_poly.type
_entity_poly.pdbx_seq_one_letter_code
_entity_poly.pdbx_strand_id
1 'polypeptide(L)' 'MYTLRVEGAFEAAHRVVGYPGKCDRLHGHNWVVEAAFRGTELD' A
#
# COMPACT_ATOMS: atom_id res chain seq x y z
N MET A 1 -16.85 13.62 13.61
CA MET A 1 -15.85 12.62 13.19
C MET A 1 -15.58 12.85 11.71
N TYR A 2 -14.37 13.27 11.39
CA TYR A 2 -13.91 13.62 10.06
C TYR A 2 -12.87 12.60 9.61
N THR A 3 -12.84 12.30 8.32
CA THR A 3 -11.87 11.38 7.73
C THR A 3 -11.28 12.01 6.47
N LEU A 4 -9.97 12.06 6.39
CA LEU A 4 -9.23 12.45 5.19
C LEU A 4 -8.56 11.19 4.63
N ARG A 5 -8.58 11.04 3.30
CA ARG A 5 -7.85 9.99 2.60
C ARG A 5 -7.02 10.62 1.50
N VAL A 6 -5.78 10.17 1.39
CA VAL A 6 -4.85 10.55 0.31
C VAL A 6 -4.35 9.27 -0.34
N GLU A 7 -4.46 9.20 -1.67
CA GLU A 7 -3.97 8.08 -2.47
C GLU A 7 -2.68 8.48 -3.20
N GLY A 8 -1.73 7.56 -3.25
CA GLY A 8 -0.53 7.64 -4.10
C GLY A 8 -0.25 6.30 -4.76
N ALA A 9 0.53 6.30 -5.84
CA ALA A 9 0.90 5.09 -6.55
C ALA A 9 2.39 5.08 -6.87
N PHE A 10 2.98 3.88 -6.95
CA PHE A 10 4.37 3.67 -7.38
C PHE A 10 4.57 2.26 -7.93
N GLU A 11 5.49 2.09 -8.87
CA GLU A 11 5.89 0.76 -9.35
C GLU A 11 7.11 0.23 -8.59
N ALA A 12 7.05 -1.02 -8.13
CA ALA A 12 8.20 -1.64 -7.46
C ALA A 12 8.25 -3.16 -7.61
N ALA A 13 9.48 -3.67 -7.68
CA ALA A 13 9.78 -5.09 -7.62
C ALA A 13 9.99 -5.56 -6.17
N HIS A 14 9.61 -6.80 -5.88
CA HIS A 14 9.77 -7.44 -4.57
C HIS A 14 9.80 -8.97 -4.68
N ARG A 15 10.06 -9.62 -3.54
CA ARG A 15 10.05 -11.07 -3.36
C ARG A 15 9.57 -11.39 -1.95
N VAL A 16 8.65 -12.34 -1.82
CA VAL A 16 8.19 -12.84 -0.51
C VAL A 16 8.93 -14.13 -0.19
N VAL A 17 10.03 -14.02 0.56
CA VAL A 17 10.94 -15.14 0.84
C VAL A 17 10.20 -16.28 1.56
N GLY A 18 10.28 -17.48 1.01
CA GLY A 18 9.67 -18.68 1.60
C GLY A 18 8.16 -18.83 1.34
N TYR A 19 7.56 -17.96 0.52
CA TYR A 19 6.16 -18.10 0.12
C TYR A 19 5.95 -19.35 -0.74
N PRO A 20 4.96 -20.22 -0.43
CA PRO A 20 4.68 -21.38 -1.26
C PRO A 20 4.12 -20.95 -2.63
N GLY A 21 4.97 -21.03 -3.66
CA GLY A 21 4.60 -20.77 -5.05
C GLY A 21 5.26 -19.53 -5.65
N LYS A 22 4.58 -18.88 -6.60
CA LYS A 22 5.21 -17.90 -7.52
C LYS A 22 5.75 -16.63 -6.85
N CYS A 23 5.23 -16.23 -5.69
CA CYS A 23 5.64 -14.98 -5.04
C CYS A 23 7.02 -15.04 -4.37
N ASP A 24 7.62 -16.23 -4.20
CA ASP A 24 9.02 -16.38 -3.81
C ASP A 24 9.99 -16.12 -4.98
N ARG A 25 9.48 -15.90 -6.20
CA ARG A 25 10.29 -15.39 -7.31
C ARG A 25 10.30 -13.86 -7.29
N LEU A 26 11.41 -13.24 -7.70
CA LEU A 26 11.44 -11.79 -7.93
C LEU A 26 10.42 -11.41 -9.01
N HIS A 27 9.52 -10.49 -8.68
CA HIS A 27 8.47 -9.97 -9.56
C HIS A 27 8.11 -8.54 -9.13
N GLY A 28 7.20 -7.87 -9.83
CA GLY A 28 6.80 -6.50 -9.48
C GLY A 28 5.30 -6.26 -9.61
N HIS A 29 4.88 -5.13 -9.06
CA HIS A 29 3.50 -4.64 -9.07
C HIS A 29 3.48 -3.13 -9.26
N ASN A 30 2.32 -2.63 -9.72
CA ASN A 30 1.96 -1.23 -9.65
C ASN A 30 1.17 -1.06 -8.35
N TRP A 31 1.82 -0.52 -7.32
CA TRP A 31 1.26 -0.38 -5.99
C TRP A 31 0.40 0.88 -5.91
N VAL A 32 -0.75 0.75 -5.25
CA VAL A 32 -1.59 1.87 -4.81
C VAL A 32 -1.56 1.89 -3.29
N VAL A 33 -1.33 3.06 -2.71
CA VAL A 33 -1.22 3.27 -1.25
C VAL A 33 -2.23 4.32 -0.84
N GLU A 34 -3.06 3.98 0.15
CA GLU A 34 -3.96 4.92 0.81
C GLU A 34 -3.41 5.29 2.19
N ALA A 35 -3.29 6.60 2.46
CA ALA A 35 -3.09 7.14 3.79
C ALA A 35 -4.43 7.71 4.30
N ALA A 36 -4.94 7.17 5.41
CA ALA A 36 -6.20 7.57 6.01
C ALA A 36 -5.99 8.23 7.39
N PHE A 37 -6.59 9.39 7.58
CA PHE A 37 -6.51 10.19 8.81
C PHE A 37 -7.92 10.37 9.37
N ARG A 38 -8.04 10.38 10.70
CA ARG A 38 -9.32 10.57 11.41
C ARG A 38 -9.18 11.62 12.50
N GLY A 39 -10.19 12.48 12.64
CA GLY A 39 -10.24 13.52 13.66
C GLY A 39 -11.66 13.75 14.19
N THR A 40 -11.79 14.25 15.41
CA THR A 40 -13.09 14.60 16.00
C THR A 40 -13.49 16.04 15.70
N GLU A 41 -12.52 16.91 15.42
CA GLU A 41 -12.64 18.34 15.16
C GLU A 41 -11.99 18.69 13.82
N LEU A 42 -12.42 19.78 13.20
CA LEU A 42 -11.79 20.38 12.01
C LEU A 42 -10.90 21.54 12.45
N ASP A 43 -9.85 21.83 11.68
CA ASP A 43 -9.06 23.07 11.82
C ASP A 43 -9.64 24.22 10.96
#